data_AF-A0A355WNF1-F1
#
_entry.id   AF-A0A355WNF1-F1
#
_cell.length_a   1.000
_cell.length_b   1.000
_cell.length_c   1.000
_cell.angle_alpha   90.00
_cell.angle_beta   90.00
_cell.angle_gamma   90.00
#
_symmetry.space_group_name_H-M   'P 1'
#
loop_
_entity.id
_entity.type
_entity.pdbx_description
1 polymer ?
#
loop_
_entity_poly.entity_id
_entity_poly.type
_entity_poly.pdbx_seq_one_letter_code
_entity_poly.pdbx_strand_id
1 'polypeptide(L)'
;MVATVLPTLTGGMPVISKTVRLDMPEGEIAAPLGELAKRFSEVSMGSYPFVLAGRFGTNIVLRSSDTDLLAAAFDAFIVLFPNGQPQ
;
A
#
# COMPACT_ATOMS: atom_id res chain seq x y z
N MET A 1 -8.88 -2.14 33.64
CA MET A 1 -8.08 -3.14 32.90
C MET A 1 -9.05 -4.19 32.38
N VAL A 2 -9.32 -4.20 31.06
CA VAL A 2 -10.39 -5.00 30.45
C VAL A 2 -9.82 -5.85 29.32
N ALA A 3 -9.91 -7.15 29.57
CA ALA A 3 -10.20 -8.25 28.64
C ALA A 3 -9.41 -8.34 27.33
N THR A 4 -8.42 -9.24 27.35
CA THR A 4 -8.16 -10.28 26.36
C THR A 4 -9.37 -10.61 25.47
N VAL A 5 -9.27 -10.31 24.18
CA VAL A 5 -10.20 -10.79 23.15
C VAL A 5 -9.38 -11.45 22.05
N LEU A 6 -9.45 -12.79 22.05
CA LEU A 6 -9.24 -13.73 20.94
C LEU A 6 -7.80 -14.03 20.46
N PRO A 7 -7.14 -15.07 21.01
CA PRO A 7 -6.06 -15.78 20.34
C PRO A 7 -6.63 -16.98 19.55
N THR A 8 -7.44 -16.74 18.51
CA THR A 8 -7.97 -17.83 17.65
C THR A 8 -8.18 -17.40 16.19
N LEU A 9 -7.24 -16.67 15.59
CA LEU A 9 -7.17 -16.60 14.13
C LEU A 9 -6.38 -17.81 13.64
N THR A 10 -7.09 -18.93 13.55
CA THR A 10 -6.63 -20.15 12.89
C THR A 10 -6.31 -19.85 11.43
N GLY A 11 -5.02 -19.78 11.10
CA GLY A 11 -4.46 -20.20 9.80
C GLY A 11 -4.97 -19.51 8.53
N GLY A 12 -5.29 -18.22 8.54
CA GLY A 12 -5.32 -17.43 7.31
C GLY A 12 -3.90 -17.05 6.93
N MET A 13 -3.50 -17.19 5.66
CA MET A 13 -2.20 -16.68 5.19
C MET A 13 -2.01 -15.25 5.71
N PRO A 14 -0.89 -14.94 6.39
CA PRO A 14 -0.69 -13.62 6.99
C PRO A 14 -0.82 -12.57 5.90
N VAL A 15 -1.82 -11.70 6.02
CA VAL A 15 -1.97 -10.58 5.09
C VAL A 15 -0.83 -9.62 5.39
N ILE A 16 0.10 -9.53 4.44
CA ILE A 16 1.25 -8.63 4.53
C ILE A 16 0.82 -7.30 3.96
N SER A 17 1.18 -6.22 4.66
CA SER A 17 1.01 -4.87 4.17
C SER A 17 2.37 -4.20 3.98
N LYS A 18 2.50 -3.44 2.90
CA LYS A 18 3.61 -2.52 2.67
C LYS A 18 3.07 -1.13 2.49
N THR A 19 3.68 -0.16 3.15
CA THR A 19 3.30 1.25 3.04
C THR A 19 4.42 2.02 2.36
N VAL A 20 4.06 2.84 1.38
CA VAL A 20 4.98 3.72 0.69
C VAL A 20 4.46 5.14 0.78
N ARG A 21 5.33 6.04 1.24
CA ARG A 21 5.05 7.46 1.25
C ARG A 21 5.54 8.08 -0.04
N LEU A 22 4.63 8.74 -0.74
CA LEU A 22 4.93 9.62 -1.85
C LEU A 22 4.75 11.06 -1.41
N ASP A 23 5.72 11.92 -1.68
CA ASP A 23 5.64 13.37 -1.51
C ASP A 23 5.16 14.06 -2.80
N MET A 24 4.19 13.42 -3.46
CA MET A 24 3.57 13.87 -4.71
C MET A 24 2.06 14.06 -4.52
N PRO A 25 1.44 14.97 -5.31
CA PRO A 25 -0.01 15.15 -5.31
C PRO A 25 -0.73 13.89 -5.83
N GLU A 26 -1.88 13.57 -5.23
CA GLU A 26 -2.69 12.40 -5.57
C GLU A 26 -3.03 12.32 -7.07
N GLY A 27 -3.25 13.48 -7.72
CA GLY A 27 -3.67 13.55 -9.12
C GLY A 27 -2.69 12.91 -10.10
N GLU A 28 -1.38 12.97 -9.83
CA GLU A 28 -0.37 12.35 -10.70
C GLU A 28 -0.23 10.84 -10.48
N ILE A 29 -0.48 10.39 -9.25
CA ILE A 29 -0.26 9.00 -8.86
C ILE A 29 -1.51 8.15 -9.06
N ALA A 30 -2.71 8.75 -9.01
CA ALA A 30 -3.98 8.04 -9.07
C ALA A 30 -4.16 7.25 -10.38
N ALA A 31 -3.76 7.83 -11.51
CA ALA A 31 -3.84 7.15 -12.81
C ALA A 31 -2.91 5.91 -12.88
N PRO A 32 -1.58 6.04 -12.70
CA PRO A 32 -0.67 4.90 -12.68
C PRO A 32 -0.97 3.88 -11.57
N LEU A 33 -1.38 4.33 -10.38
CA LEU A 33 -1.81 3.45 -9.29
C LEU A 33 -3.06 2.65 -9.67
N GLY A 34 -4.03 3.27 -10.35
CA GLY A 34 -5.24 2.61 -10.82
C GLY A 34 -4.93 1.51 -11.84
N GLU A 35 -4.01 1.75 -12.78
CA GLU A 35 -3.54 0.73 -13.71
C GLU A 35 -2.80 -0.42 -13.00
N LEU A 36 -1.98 -0.09 -12.00
CA LEU A 36 -1.31 -1.09 -11.18
C LEU A 36 -2.32 -1.95 -10.39
N ALA A 37 -3.33 -1.34 -9.79
CA ALA A 37 -4.39 -2.02 -9.06
C ALA A 37 -5.23 -2.94 -9.98
N LYS A 38 -5.46 -2.55 -11.25
CA LYS A 38 -6.09 -3.42 -12.24
C LYS A 38 -5.22 -4.62 -12.60
N ARG A 39 -3.90 -4.41 -12.74
CA ARG A 39 -2.95 -5.48 -13.06
C ARG A 39 -2.80 -6.48 -11.92
N PHE A 40 -2.89 -6.01 -10.68
CA PHE A 40 -2.76 -6.81 -9.47
C PHE A 40 -4.07 -6.78 -8.67
N SER A 41 -5.15 -7.33 -9.23
CA SER A 41 -6.47 -7.36 -8.58
C SER A 41 -6.51 -8.12 -7.25
N GLU A 42 -5.52 -8.97 -7.00
CA GLU A 42 -5.33 -9.70 -5.72
C GLU A 42 -4.60 -8.87 -4.66
N VAL A 43 -4.07 -7.70 -5.02
CA VAL A 43 -3.45 -6.74 -4.07
C VAL A 43 -4.42 -5.62 -3.79
N SER A 44 -4.78 -5.46 -2.53
CA SER A 44 -5.52 -4.30 -2.08
C SER A 44 -4.57 -3.10 -2.00
N MET A 45 -4.75 -2.14 -2.91
CA MET A 45 -3.99 -0.89 -2.93
C MET A 45 -4.89 0.26 -2.49
N GLY A 46 -4.54 0.91 -1.37
CA GLY A 46 -5.23 2.09 -0.87
C GLY A 46 -4.34 3.32 -0.94
N SER A 47 -4.86 4.44 -1.45
CA SER A 47 -4.21 5.75 -1.41
C SER A 47 -4.81 6.63 -0.31
N TYR A 48 -3.95 7.21 0.51
CA TYR A 48 -4.32 8.13 1.58
C TYR A 48 -3.60 9.47 1.39
N PRO A 49 -4.21 10.44 0.71
CA PRO A 49 -3.62 11.76 0.53
C PRO A 49 -3.52 12.47 1.88
N PHE A 50 -2.41 13.16 2.12
CA PHE A 50 -2.17 13.97 3.30
C PHE A 50 -1.50 15.29 2.90
N VAL A 51 -1.73 16.32 3.72
CA VAL A 51 -1.05 17.60 3.56
C VAL A 51 -0.13 17.78 4.76
N LEU A 52 1.18 17.86 4.52
CA LEU A 52 2.17 18.12 5.57
C LEU A 52 2.89 19.42 5.27
N ALA A 53 2.78 20.40 6.17
CA ALA A 53 3.45 21.69 6.07
C ALA A 53 3.21 22.42 4.73
N GLY A 54 1.98 22.35 4.20
CA GLY A 54 1.60 22.96 2.92
C GLY A 54 2.03 22.19 1.67
N ARG A 55 2.68 21.03 1.82
CA ARG A 55 3.03 20.12 0.72
C ARG A 55 2.04 18.96 0.69
N PHE A 56 1.56 18.62 -0.51
CA PHE A 56 0.73 17.44 -0.73
C PHE A 56 1.61 16.20 -0.81
N GLY A 57 1.23 15.16 -0.08
CA GLY A 57 1.79 13.82 -0.22
C GLY A 57 0.68 12.80 -0.17
N THR A 58 0.99 11.56 -0.51
CA THR A 58 0.04 10.45 -0.46
C THR A 58 0.73 9.22 0.11
N ASN A 59 0.10 8.57 1.07
CA ASN A 59 0.53 7.28 1.57
C ASN A 59 -0.19 6.17 0.80
N ILE A 60 0.57 5.34 0.10
CA ILE A 60 0.06 4.16 -0.58
C ILE A 60 0.25 2.96 0.32
N VAL A 61 -0.82 2.23 0.57
CA VAL A 61 -0.81 1.01 1.37
C VAL A 61 -1.18 -0.14 0.44
N LEU A 62 -0.24 -1.03 0.18
CA LEU A 62 -0.46 -2.27 -0.56
C LEU A 62 -0.63 -3.41 0.44
N ARG A 63 -1.68 -4.22 0.31
CA ARG A 63 -1.92 -5.39 1.16
C ARG A 63 -2.24 -6.60 0.31
N SER A 64 -1.64 -7.74 0.60
CA SER A 64 -2.00 -9.00 -0.03
C SER A 64 -1.71 -10.17 0.92
N SER A 65 -2.41 -11.28 0.72
CA SER A 65 -2.07 -12.55 1.36
C SER A 65 -0.85 -13.22 0.74
N ASP A 66 -0.52 -12.89 -0.52
CA ASP A 66 0.61 -13.46 -1.25
C ASP A 66 1.83 -12.52 -1.15
N THR A 67 2.94 -13.07 -0.64
CA THR A 67 4.18 -12.29 -0.43
C THR A 67 4.89 -12.00 -1.74
N ASP A 68 4.88 -12.95 -2.68
CA ASP A 68 5.53 -12.83 -3.98
C ASP A 68 4.76 -11.85 -4.86
N LEU A 69 3.43 -11.92 -4.82
CA LEU A 69 2.56 -11.02 -5.56
C LEU A 69 2.63 -9.59 -5.00
N LEU A 70 2.68 -9.43 -3.67
CA LEU A 70 2.92 -8.15 -3.02
C LEU A 70 4.30 -7.58 -3.38
N ALA A 71 5.34 -8.41 -3.40
CA ALA A 71 6.68 -8.00 -3.80
C ALA A 71 6.70 -7.55 -5.26
N ALA A 72 6.11 -8.31 -6.19
CA ALA A 72 6.02 -7.94 -7.59
C ALA A 72 5.25 -6.63 -7.82
N ALA A 73 4.13 -6.44 -7.11
CA ALA A 73 3.37 -5.19 -7.16
C ALA A 73 4.17 -4.02 -6.58
N PHE A 74 4.90 -4.24 -5.48
CA PHE A 74 5.76 -3.24 -4.87
C PHE A 74 6.94 -2.85 -5.75
N ASP A 75 7.62 -3.81 -6.39
CA ASP A 75 8.68 -3.55 -7.35
C ASP A 75 8.16 -2.74 -8.55
N ALA A 76 7.04 -3.16 -9.13
CA ALA A 76 6.40 -2.42 -10.21
C ALA A 76 6.00 -1.00 -9.78
N PHE A 77 5.55 -0.83 -8.52
CA PHE A 77 5.24 0.47 -7.94
C PHE A 77 6.49 1.35 -7.79
N ILE A 78 7.60 0.84 -7.24
CA ILE A 78 8.85 1.60 -7.07
C ILE A 78 9.46 1.98 -8.43
N VAL A 79 9.31 1.12 -9.45
CA VAL A 79 9.74 1.43 -10.82
C VAL A 79 8.93 2.60 -11.40
N LEU A 80 7.62 2.65 -11.14
CA LEU A 80 6.76 3.77 -11.54
C LEU A 80 7.03 5.05 -10.71
N PHE A 81 7.36 4.88 -9.43
CA PHE A 81 7.56 5.97 -8.47
C PHE A 81 8.88 5.80 -7.71
N PRO A 82 10.03 6.12 -8.32
CA PRO A 82 11.34 5.95 -7.69
C PRO A 82 11.55 6.87 -6.46
N ASN A 83 10.72 7.91 -6.32
CA ASN A 83 10.73 8.81 -5.17
C ASN A 83 9.94 8.28 -3.96
N GLY A 84 9.28 7.13 -4.09
CA GLY A 84 8.53 6.50 -3.00
C GLY A 84 9.43 6.05 -1.86
N GLN A 85 9.20 6.58 -0.66
CA GLN A 85 9.92 6.14 0.53
C GLN A 85 9.14 5.03 1.24
N PRO A 86 9.67 3.79 1.30
CA PRO A 86 9.02 2.73 2.08
C PRO A 86 9.04 3.09 3.57
N GLN A 87 7.93 2.81 4.25
CA GLN A 87 7.81 2.89 5.71
C GLN A 87 7.75 1.50 6.35
#